data_AF-A0A2H9PSH1-F1
#
_entry.id   AF-A0A2H9PSH1-F1
#
_cell.length_a   1.000
_cell.length_b   1.000
_cell.length_c   1.000
_cell.angle_alpha   90.00
_cell.angle_beta   90.00
_cell.angle_gamma   90.00
#
_symmetry.space_group_name_H-M   'P 1'
#
loop_
_entity.id
_entity.type
_entity.pdbx_description
1 polymer ?
#
loop_
_entity_poly.entity_id
_entity_poly.type
_entity_poly.pdbx_seq_one_letter_code
_entity_poly.pdbx_strand_id
1 'polypeptide(L)'
;MHEDKDCAIVMSFPCNLVASGLRGVMRQLVEQGIVKVLVTTSGTVDEDFIRSKSTYLQGEFEADDEQLGKDGINRMGNVFVPNDRYELLETEMPAILDAIAKERPRITPSKLLEEIGKRCPEGSLLKAAADKNVPIYCPGITDGAFGMQLFLFQQKRPDFVVDPVADLKQAVSNSFGFKRMGLIALGGG
;
A
#
# COMPACT_ATOMS: atom_id res chain seq x y z
N MET A 1 8.75 6.27 24.44
CA MET A 1 9.05 5.40 23.29
C MET A 1 9.06 6.18 21.98
N HIS A 2 8.01 6.93 21.61
CA HIS A 2 8.04 7.75 20.38
C HIS A 2 8.94 9.00 20.47
N GLU A 3 9.11 9.57 21.66
CA GLU A 3 10.06 10.68 21.92
C GLU A 3 11.52 10.21 21.94
N ASP A 4 11.74 8.89 22.01
CA ASP A 4 13.05 8.29 22.08
C ASP A 4 13.63 8.14 20.68
N LYS A 5 14.58 9.01 20.33
CA LYS A 5 15.21 9.03 19.01
C LYS A 5 15.99 7.76 18.67
N ASP A 6 16.35 6.96 19.67
CA ASP A 6 17.04 5.68 19.48
C ASP A 6 16.07 4.49 19.29
N CYS A 7 14.75 4.73 19.35
CA CYS A 7 13.71 3.72 19.18
C CYS A 7 13.02 3.85 17.81
N ALA A 8 13.11 2.83 16.97
CA ALA A 8 12.34 2.74 15.74
C ALA A 8 10.98 2.08 16.01
N ILE A 9 9.89 2.79 15.74
CA ILE A 9 8.55 2.21 15.78
C ILE A 9 8.25 1.59 14.42
N VAL A 10 8.04 0.28 14.41
CA VAL A 10 7.55 -0.51 13.28
C VAL A 10 6.05 -0.67 13.44
N MET A 11 5.29 -0.34 12.40
CA MET A 11 3.84 -0.52 12.39
C MET A 11 3.45 -1.57 11.36
N SER A 12 2.69 -2.57 11.79
CA SER A 12 2.20 -3.66 10.93
C SER A 12 0.68 -3.68 10.94
N PHE A 13 0.07 -3.81 9.75
CA PHE A 13 -1.38 -3.81 9.59
C PHE A 13 -1.84 -4.46 8.27
N PRO A 14 -3.05 -5.07 8.24
CA PRO A 14 -3.71 -5.49 7.01
C PRO A 14 -4.40 -4.33 6.28
N CYS A 15 -4.68 -4.53 4.99
CA CYS A 15 -5.24 -3.51 4.10
C CYS A 15 -6.63 -2.99 4.48
N ASN A 16 -7.46 -3.77 5.19
CA ASN A 16 -8.80 -3.34 5.59
C ASN A 16 -8.77 -2.07 6.47
N LEU A 17 -7.69 -1.83 7.22
CA LEU A 17 -7.55 -0.58 7.99
C LEU A 17 -7.39 0.64 7.07
N VAL A 18 -6.80 0.44 5.89
CA VAL A 18 -6.64 1.47 4.85
C VAL A 18 -7.95 1.72 4.10
N ALA A 19 -8.82 0.72 3.98
CA ALA A 19 -10.19 0.92 3.51
C ALA A 19 -11.02 1.77 4.49
N SER A 20 -10.72 1.70 5.79
CA SER A 20 -11.41 2.43 6.86
C SER A 20 -10.92 3.87 7.09
N GLY A 21 -11.52 4.57 8.04
CA GLY A 21 -11.05 5.89 8.50
C GLY A 21 -9.64 5.88 9.11
N LEU A 22 -9.13 4.72 9.57
CA LEU A 22 -7.82 4.60 10.21
C LEU A 22 -6.65 4.94 9.28
N ARG A 23 -6.84 4.88 7.95
CA ARG A 23 -5.89 5.42 6.97
C ARG A 23 -5.38 6.82 7.33
N GLY A 24 -6.29 7.71 7.73
CA GLY A 24 -5.94 9.10 8.07
C GLY A 24 -5.05 9.19 9.31
N VAL A 25 -5.31 8.34 10.31
CA VAL A 25 -4.50 8.25 11.54
C VAL A 25 -3.13 7.69 11.21
N MET A 26 -3.03 6.59 10.45
CA MET A 26 -1.75 6.00 10.05
C MET A 26 -0.89 6.99 9.25
N ARG A 27 -1.50 7.72 8.31
CA ARG A 27 -0.83 8.79 7.57
C ARG A 27 -0.28 9.87 8.51
N GLN A 28 -1.08 10.33 9.47
CA GLN A 28 -0.64 11.35 10.42
C GLN A 28 0.54 10.87 11.28
N LEU A 29 0.55 9.60 11.71
CA LEU A 29 1.65 9.02 12.48
C LEU A 29 2.96 8.97 11.66
N VAL A 30 2.86 8.73 10.35
CA VAL A 30 4.00 8.81 9.42
C VAL A 30 4.47 10.26 9.26
N GLU A 31 3.55 11.20 9.03
CA GLU A 31 3.86 12.62 8.82
C GLU A 31 4.55 13.27 10.03
N GLN A 32 4.12 12.88 11.24
CA GLN A 32 4.72 13.28 12.51
C GLN A 32 6.04 12.56 12.81
N GLY A 33 6.45 11.61 11.96
CA GLY A 33 7.70 10.88 12.11
C GLY A 33 7.72 9.90 13.28
N ILE A 34 6.54 9.51 13.79
CA ILE A 34 6.39 8.53 14.88
C ILE A 34 6.72 7.15 14.36
N VAL A 35 6.15 6.76 13.21
CA VAL A 35 6.44 5.48 12.56
C VAL A 35 7.69 5.59 11.69
N LYS A 36 8.58 4.61 11.80
CA LYS A 36 9.83 4.54 11.02
C LYS A 36 9.83 3.47 9.95
N VAL A 37 8.96 2.45 10.08
CA VAL A 37 8.80 1.37 9.10
C VAL A 37 7.34 0.95 9.08
N LEU A 38 6.79 0.73 7.89
CA LEU A 38 5.46 0.16 7.68
C LEU A 38 5.60 -1.27 7.12
N VAL A 39 4.77 -2.19 7.59
CA VAL A 39 4.65 -3.55 7.04
C VAL A 39 3.17 -3.83 6.79
N THR A 40 2.81 -4.15 5.55
CA THR A 40 1.40 -4.25 5.12
C THR A 40 1.20 -5.30 4.03
N THR A 41 -0.06 -5.57 3.67
CA THR A 41 -0.47 -6.41 2.54
C THR A 41 -0.70 -5.59 1.26
N SER A 42 -0.76 -6.26 0.10
CA SER A 42 -0.87 -5.60 -1.22
C SER A 42 -2.09 -4.70 -1.34
N GLY A 43 -3.22 -5.09 -0.73
CA GLY A 43 -4.45 -4.28 -0.75
C GLY A 43 -4.23 -2.83 -0.30
N THR A 44 -3.27 -2.56 0.59
CA THR A 44 -2.98 -1.19 1.02
C THR A 44 -2.58 -0.27 -0.14
N VAL A 45 -1.97 -0.83 -1.19
CA VAL A 45 -1.51 -0.05 -2.35
C VAL A 45 -2.69 0.43 -3.17
N ASP A 46 -3.57 -0.49 -3.57
CA ASP A 46 -4.78 -0.17 -4.32
C ASP A 46 -5.75 0.67 -3.50
N GLU A 47 -6.03 0.28 -2.25
CA GLU A 47 -6.96 1.01 -1.39
C GLU A 47 -6.46 2.43 -1.06
N ASP A 48 -5.16 2.64 -0.80
CA ASP A 48 -4.62 3.99 -0.57
C ASP A 48 -4.62 4.83 -1.85
N PHE A 49 -4.22 4.24 -2.99
CA PHE A 49 -4.19 4.94 -4.27
C PHE A 49 -5.59 5.39 -4.69
N ILE A 50 -6.57 4.48 -4.66
CA ILE A 50 -7.95 4.77 -5.03
C ILE A 50 -8.54 5.81 -4.08
N ARG A 51 -8.40 5.63 -2.76
CA ARG A 51 -8.95 6.56 -1.76
C ARG A 51 -8.28 7.92 -1.74
N SER A 52 -7.12 8.07 -2.38
CA SER A 52 -6.48 9.37 -2.56
C SER A 52 -7.14 10.21 -3.65
N LYS A 53 -7.99 9.60 -4.49
CA LYS A 53 -8.66 10.22 -5.63
C LYS A 53 -10.18 10.13 -5.57
N SER A 54 -10.69 9.17 -4.82
CA SER A 54 -12.11 8.90 -4.76
C SER A 54 -12.56 8.43 -3.38
N THR A 55 -13.87 8.44 -3.16
CA THR A 55 -14.46 8.04 -1.88
C THR A 55 -15.05 6.65 -1.95
N TYR A 56 -14.97 5.95 -0.82
CA TYR A 56 -15.75 4.74 -0.57
C TYR A 56 -17.03 5.09 0.15
N LEU A 57 -18.00 4.23 -0.02
CA LEU A 57 -19.34 4.41 0.52
C LEU A 57 -19.46 3.60 1.81
N GLN A 58 -20.18 4.16 2.76
CA GLN A 58 -20.63 3.39 3.92
C GLN A 58 -21.66 2.37 3.46
N GLY A 59 -21.47 1.13 3.85
CA GLY A 59 -22.36 0.01 3.60
C GLY A 59 -22.75 -0.70 4.90
N GLU A 60 -23.13 -1.97 4.75
CA GLU A 60 -23.65 -2.81 5.84
C GLU A 60 -23.06 -4.22 5.72
N PHE A 61 -22.94 -4.94 6.84
CA PHE A 61 -22.37 -6.29 6.83
C PHE A 61 -23.34 -7.32 6.22
N GLU A 62 -24.63 -7.06 6.34
CA GLU A 62 -25.76 -7.91 5.98
C GLU A 62 -26.25 -7.70 4.54
N ALA A 63 -25.53 -6.88 3.75
CA ALA A 63 -25.89 -6.61 2.36
C ALA A 63 -25.82 -7.88 1.48
N ASP A 64 -26.73 -7.97 0.50
CA ASP A 64 -26.81 -9.09 -0.44
C ASP A 64 -25.69 -8.98 -1.51
N ASP A 65 -24.71 -9.88 -1.42
CA ASP A 65 -23.56 -9.91 -2.33
C ASP A 65 -23.96 -10.22 -3.79
N GLU A 66 -25.06 -10.95 -4.03
CA GLU A 66 -25.52 -11.21 -5.40
C GLU A 66 -26.06 -9.92 -6.03
N GLN A 67 -26.82 -9.15 -5.27
CA GLN A 67 -27.32 -7.86 -5.73
C GLN A 67 -26.20 -6.84 -5.90
N LEU A 68 -25.28 -6.74 -4.93
CA LEU A 68 -24.09 -5.89 -5.04
C LEU A 68 -23.26 -6.22 -6.28
N GLY A 69 -23.09 -7.52 -6.58
CA GLY A 69 -22.40 -7.97 -7.79
C GLY A 69 -23.09 -7.51 -9.08
N LYS A 70 -24.44 -7.58 -9.14
CA LYS A 70 -25.23 -7.07 -10.28
C LYS A 70 -25.10 -5.56 -10.44
N ASP A 71 -24.99 -4.84 -9.32
CA ASP A 71 -24.84 -3.38 -9.29
C ASP A 71 -23.38 -2.92 -9.49
N GLY A 72 -22.43 -3.85 -9.63
CA GLY A 72 -21.02 -3.53 -9.82
C GLY A 72 -20.37 -2.91 -8.58
N ILE A 73 -20.74 -3.38 -7.39
CA ILE A 73 -20.24 -2.90 -6.10
C ILE A 73 -19.48 -4.02 -5.40
N ASN A 74 -18.20 -3.78 -5.10
CA ASN A 74 -17.40 -4.64 -4.22
C ASN A 74 -17.66 -4.26 -2.76
N ARG A 75 -17.52 -5.23 -1.84
CA ARG A 75 -17.73 -5.01 -0.42
C ARG A 75 -16.56 -5.51 0.42
N MET A 76 -16.14 -4.68 1.37
CA MET A 76 -15.19 -5.01 2.43
C MET A 76 -15.84 -4.77 3.78
N GLY A 77 -16.44 -5.81 4.37
CA GLY A 77 -17.22 -5.67 5.60
C GLY A 77 -18.44 -4.77 5.36
N ASN A 78 -18.46 -3.59 5.99
CA ASN A 78 -19.47 -2.55 5.81
C ASN A 78 -18.95 -1.35 5.00
N VAL A 79 -17.94 -1.55 4.15
CA VAL A 79 -17.44 -0.55 3.21
C VAL A 79 -17.75 -1.02 1.80
N PHE A 80 -18.41 -0.18 1.01
CA PHE A 80 -18.72 -0.44 -0.39
C PHE A 80 -17.76 0.32 -1.31
N VAL A 81 -17.27 -0.39 -2.32
CA VAL A 81 -16.32 0.09 -3.34
C VAL A 81 -16.89 -0.20 -4.73
N PRO A 82 -17.58 0.77 -5.35
CA PRO A 82 -18.08 0.62 -6.71
C PRO A 82 -16.93 0.36 -7.72
N ASN A 83 -17.21 -0.39 -8.78
CA ASN A 83 -16.19 -0.85 -9.74
C ASN A 83 -15.42 0.30 -10.42
N ASP A 84 -16.06 1.45 -10.65
CA ASP A 84 -15.44 2.65 -11.21
C ASP A 84 -14.22 3.12 -10.38
N ARG A 85 -14.16 2.75 -9.10
CA ARG A 85 -13.02 3.05 -8.23
C ARG A 85 -11.80 2.21 -8.59
N TYR A 86 -11.97 0.94 -8.94
CA TYR A 86 -10.89 0.08 -9.41
C TYR A 86 -10.48 0.41 -10.85
N GLU A 87 -11.38 0.97 -11.67
CA GLU A 87 -11.03 1.49 -13.00
C GLU A 87 -9.97 2.60 -12.93
N LEU A 88 -9.93 3.39 -11.85
CA LEU A 88 -8.85 4.38 -11.62
C LEU A 88 -7.48 3.72 -11.51
N LEU A 89 -7.41 2.56 -10.87
CA LEU A 89 -6.18 1.79 -10.76
C LEU A 89 -5.76 1.25 -12.14
N GLU A 90 -6.70 0.67 -12.88
CA GLU A 90 -6.46 0.08 -14.21
C GLU A 90 -6.04 1.12 -15.26
N THR A 91 -6.60 2.32 -15.19
CA THR A 91 -6.33 3.39 -16.18
C THR A 91 -5.04 4.13 -15.90
N GLU A 92 -4.66 4.33 -14.63
CA GLU A 92 -3.51 5.16 -14.27
C GLU A 92 -2.25 4.38 -13.89
N MET A 93 -2.39 3.22 -13.24
CA MET A 93 -1.24 2.44 -12.78
C MET A 93 -0.29 2.01 -13.92
N PRO A 94 -0.77 1.64 -15.13
CA PRO A 94 0.14 1.27 -16.23
C PRO A 94 1.11 2.39 -16.62
N ALA A 95 0.67 3.65 -16.61
CA ALA A 95 1.53 4.79 -16.94
C ALA A 95 2.58 5.04 -15.84
N ILE A 96 2.20 4.88 -14.58
CA ILE A 96 3.10 4.96 -13.43
C ILE A 96 4.16 3.86 -13.50
N LEU A 97 3.74 2.61 -13.74
CA LEU A 97 4.64 1.47 -13.87
C LEU A 97 5.59 1.62 -15.07
N ASP A 98 5.12 2.13 -16.21
CA ASP A 98 5.99 2.37 -17.37
C ASP A 98 7.08 3.40 -17.09
N ALA A 99 6.75 4.50 -16.41
CA ALA A 99 7.73 5.50 -16.00
C ALA A 99 8.78 4.91 -15.06
N ILE A 100 8.37 4.07 -14.09
CA ILE A 100 9.28 3.42 -13.15
C ILE A 100 10.16 2.39 -13.86
N ALA A 101 9.56 1.55 -14.72
CA ALA A 101 10.25 0.47 -15.44
C ALA A 101 11.31 0.98 -16.42
N LYS A 102 11.14 2.18 -16.98
CA LYS A 102 12.15 2.84 -17.83
C LYS A 102 13.45 3.15 -17.09
N GLU A 103 13.36 3.52 -15.82
CA GLU A 103 14.52 3.81 -14.97
C GLU A 103 15.04 2.56 -14.26
N ARG A 104 14.13 1.65 -13.88
CA ARG A 104 14.40 0.51 -13.00
C ARG A 104 13.66 -0.73 -13.52
N PRO A 105 14.22 -1.44 -14.52
CA PRO A 105 13.62 -2.68 -15.01
C PRO A 105 13.59 -3.77 -13.95
N ARG A 106 14.51 -3.78 -12.97
CA ARG A 106 14.42 -4.62 -11.77
C ARG A 106 14.28 -3.76 -10.53
N ILE A 107 13.27 -4.00 -9.71
CA ILE A 107 12.93 -3.19 -8.54
C ILE A 107 12.43 -4.08 -7.39
N THR A 108 12.64 -3.66 -6.14
CA THR A 108 12.07 -4.37 -4.99
C THR A 108 10.71 -3.77 -4.61
N PRO A 109 9.77 -4.53 -4.02
CA PRO A 109 8.48 -4.03 -3.56
C PRO A 109 8.57 -2.71 -2.79
N SER A 110 9.40 -2.60 -1.74
CA SER A 110 9.50 -1.35 -0.97
C SER A 110 9.93 -0.16 -1.82
N LYS A 111 10.85 -0.35 -2.78
CA LYS A 111 11.27 0.72 -3.68
C LYS A 111 10.20 1.07 -4.71
N LEU A 112 9.46 0.07 -5.19
CA LEU A 112 8.31 0.28 -6.07
C LEU A 112 7.24 1.11 -5.38
N LEU A 113 6.92 0.80 -4.11
CA LEU A 113 5.95 1.55 -3.32
C LEU A 113 6.42 2.98 -3.03
N GLU A 114 7.71 3.20 -2.79
CA GLU A 114 8.27 4.55 -2.67
C GLU A 114 8.08 5.36 -3.97
N GLU A 115 8.38 4.76 -5.13
CA GLU A 115 8.24 5.43 -6.42
C GLU A 115 6.77 5.70 -6.81
N ILE A 116 5.85 4.79 -6.45
CA ILE A 116 4.41 5.01 -6.58
C ILE A 116 3.96 6.13 -5.63
N GLY A 117 4.42 6.12 -4.38
CA GLY A 117 4.10 7.14 -3.37
C GLY A 117 4.47 8.55 -3.82
N LYS A 118 5.63 8.73 -4.47
CA LYS A 118 6.04 10.02 -5.05
C LYS A 118 5.08 10.56 -6.13
N ARG A 119 4.28 9.69 -6.73
CA ARG A 119 3.32 9.99 -7.82
C ARG A 119 1.87 9.97 -7.36
N CYS A 120 1.61 9.62 -6.09
CA CYS A 120 0.27 9.69 -5.51
C CYS A 120 -0.11 11.15 -5.19
N PRO A 121 -1.41 11.49 -5.16
CA PRO A 121 -1.86 12.81 -4.76
C PRO A 121 -1.75 13.03 -3.23
N GLU A 122 -1.94 14.27 -2.81
CA GLU A 122 -1.97 14.65 -1.40
C GLU A 122 -3.00 13.84 -0.60
N GLY A 123 -2.66 13.53 0.66
CA GLY A 123 -3.51 12.72 1.54
C GLY A 123 -3.33 11.19 1.38
N SER A 124 -2.48 10.73 0.47
CA SER A 124 -2.02 9.33 0.37
C SER A 124 -1.08 8.94 1.52
N LEU A 125 -1.27 7.74 2.08
CA LEU A 125 -0.35 7.11 3.02
C LEU A 125 0.98 6.76 2.33
N LEU A 126 0.93 6.24 1.10
CA LEU A 126 2.13 5.95 0.30
C LEU A 126 2.95 7.21 0.05
N LYS A 127 2.29 8.33 -0.29
CA LYS A 127 2.95 9.63 -0.44
C LYS A 127 3.60 10.11 0.85
N ALA A 128 2.87 10.09 1.97
CA ALA A 128 3.41 10.50 3.25
C ALA A 128 4.65 9.67 3.65
N ALA A 129 4.64 8.37 3.36
CA ALA A 129 5.78 7.49 3.61
C ALA A 129 6.97 7.84 2.70
N ALA A 130 6.75 8.06 1.41
CA ALA A 130 7.79 8.48 0.47
C ALA A 130 8.42 9.83 0.87
N ASP A 131 7.60 10.83 1.21
CA ASP A 131 8.05 12.17 1.60
C ASP A 131 8.85 12.15 2.92
N LYS A 132 8.58 11.18 3.79
CA LYS A 132 9.26 10.99 5.09
C LYS A 132 10.38 9.95 5.06
N ASN A 133 10.67 9.36 3.89
CA ASN A 133 11.62 8.24 3.73
C ASN A 133 11.33 7.07 4.68
N VAL A 134 10.05 6.76 4.89
CA VAL A 134 9.58 5.61 5.68
C VAL A 134 9.38 4.43 4.72
N PRO A 135 10.17 3.36 4.80
CA PRO A 135 9.99 2.20 3.95
C PRO A 135 8.68 1.48 4.26
N ILE A 136 8.00 1.05 3.19
CA ILE A 136 6.82 0.18 3.26
C ILE A 136 7.21 -1.19 2.74
N TYR A 137 7.13 -2.22 3.58
CA TYR A 137 7.35 -3.59 3.17
C TYR A 137 6.02 -4.31 2.93
N CYS A 138 5.93 -4.99 1.79
CA CYS A 138 4.78 -5.79 1.42
C CYS A 138 5.25 -7.12 0.81
N PRO A 139 5.48 -8.17 1.63
CA PRO A 139 5.98 -9.45 1.14
C PRO A 139 5.08 -10.10 0.08
N GLY A 140 3.76 -10.03 0.28
CA GLY A 140 2.73 -10.52 -0.64
C GLY A 140 2.30 -9.46 -1.67
N ILE A 141 3.23 -8.79 -2.35
CA ILE A 141 2.92 -7.67 -3.27
C ILE A 141 2.02 -8.05 -4.46
N THR A 142 1.90 -9.34 -4.77
CA THR A 142 1.08 -9.85 -5.88
C THR A 142 -0.33 -10.23 -5.45
N ASP A 143 -0.64 -10.20 -4.15
CA ASP A 143 -1.90 -10.71 -3.59
C ASP A 143 -2.96 -9.60 -3.49
N GLY A 144 -3.49 -9.16 -4.64
CA GLY A 144 -4.55 -8.16 -4.70
C GLY A 144 -4.72 -7.51 -6.09
N ALA A 145 -5.57 -6.47 -6.15
CA ALA A 145 -5.82 -5.73 -7.39
C ALA A 145 -4.54 -5.09 -7.95
N PHE A 146 -3.66 -4.58 -7.08
CA PHE A 146 -2.34 -4.11 -7.49
C PHE A 146 -1.47 -5.22 -8.10
N GLY A 147 -1.50 -6.42 -7.52
CA GLY A 147 -0.81 -7.59 -8.07
C GLY A 147 -1.27 -7.96 -9.48
N MET A 148 -2.59 -7.85 -9.75
CA MET A 148 -3.14 -8.03 -11.10
C MET A 148 -2.56 -6.99 -12.08
N GLN A 149 -2.41 -5.72 -11.67
CA GLN A 149 -1.76 -4.70 -12.50
C GLN A 149 -0.31 -5.03 -12.82
N LEU A 150 0.45 -5.55 -11.84
CA LEU A 150 1.83 -6.00 -12.07
C LEU A 150 1.89 -7.14 -13.10
N PHE A 151 1.00 -8.13 -12.97
CA PHE A 151 0.90 -9.25 -13.91
C PHE A 151 0.61 -8.75 -15.34
N LEU A 152 -0.44 -7.94 -15.51
CA LEU A 152 -0.85 -7.41 -16.81
C LEU A 152 0.24 -6.51 -17.43
N PHE A 153 0.93 -5.72 -16.60
CA PHE A 153 2.02 -4.88 -17.05
C PHE A 153 3.22 -5.71 -17.55
N GLN A 154 3.60 -6.75 -16.80
CA GLN A 154 4.73 -7.62 -17.17
C GLN A 154 4.49 -8.38 -18.48
N GLN A 155 3.24 -8.68 -18.84
CA GLN A 155 2.92 -9.25 -20.17
C GLN A 155 3.34 -8.33 -21.33
N LYS A 156 3.29 -7.01 -21.13
CA LYS A 156 3.72 -6.01 -22.11
C LYS A 156 5.19 -5.62 -21.96
N ARG A 157 5.74 -5.77 -20.75
CA ARG A 157 7.13 -5.44 -20.37
C ARG A 157 7.78 -6.61 -19.64
N PRO A 158 8.19 -7.68 -20.35
CA PRO A 158 8.77 -8.88 -19.72
C PRO A 158 10.10 -8.63 -19.01
N ASP A 159 10.76 -7.52 -19.33
CA ASP A 159 12.00 -7.04 -18.68
C ASP A 159 11.74 -6.46 -17.29
N PHE A 160 10.50 -6.11 -16.96
CA PHE A 160 10.14 -5.58 -15.65
C PHE A 160 10.01 -6.68 -14.61
N VAL A 161 10.81 -6.61 -13.55
CA VAL A 161 10.90 -7.61 -12.48
C VAL A 161 10.74 -6.94 -11.13
N VAL A 162 9.75 -7.42 -10.36
CA VAL A 162 9.57 -7.09 -8.94
C VAL A 162 10.18 -8.21 -8.10
N ASP A 163 11.23 -7.90 -7.33
CA ASP A 163 12.03 -8.89 -6.59
C ASP A 163 11.77 -8.83 -5.07
N PRO A 164 10.88 -9.69 -4.53
CA PRO A 164 10.58 -9.72 -3.10
C PRO A 164 11.72 -10.31 -2.25
N VAL A 165 12.60 -11.14 -2.83
CA VAL A 165 13.73 -11.74 -2.11
C VAL A 165 14.78 -10.68 -1.80
N ALA A 166 15.07 -9.82 -2.78
CA ALA A 166 15.94 -8.67 -2.57
C ALA A 166 15.36 -7.68 -1.55
N ASP A 167 14.03 -7.54 -1.46
CA ASP A 167 13.36 -6.68 -0.48
C ASP A 167 13.46 -7.23 0.94
N LEU A 168 13.28 -8.55 1.11
CA LEU A 168 13.46 -9.21 2.39
C LEU A 168 14.87 -8.97 2.94
N LYS A 169 15.89 -9.05 2.09
CA LYS A 169 17.26 -8.69 2.47
C LYS A 169 17.35 -7.25 2.98
N GLN A 170 16.73 -6.30 2.30
CA GLN A 170 16.72 -4.89 2.74
C GLN A 170 15.98 -4.70 4.06
N ALA A 171 14.82 -5.34 4.24
CA ALA A 171 14.05 -5.28 5.48
C ALA A 171 14.87 -5.79 6.68
N VAL A 172 15.51 -6.94 6.53
CA VAL A 172 16.39 -7.53 7.55
C VAL A 172 17.60 -6.63 7.80
N SER A 173 18.28 -6.15 6.76
CA SER A 173 19.43 -5.24 6.91
C SER A 173 19.07 -3.95 7.65
N ASN A 174 17.92 -3.35 7.34
CA ASN A 174 17.44 -2.15 8.01
C ASN A 174 17.15 -2.40 9.50
N SER A 175 16.66 -3.59 9.85
CA SER A 175 16.37 -3.95 11.25
C SER A 175 17.61 -3.94 12.14
N PHE A 176 18.79 -4.31 11.61
CA PHE A 176 20.05 -4.29 12.35
C PHE A 176 20.56 -2.88 12.65
N GLY A 177 20.07 -1.86 11.93
CA GLY A 177 20.45 -0.46 12.17
C GLY A 177 19.78 0.16 13.40
N PHE A 178 18.74 -0.46 13.94
CA PHE A 178 17.98 0.08 15.06
C PHE A 178 18.53 -0.40 16.41
N LYS A 179 18.87 0.53 17.30
CA LYS A 179 19.30 0.20 18.67
C LYS A 179 18.17 -0.42 19.50
N ARG A 180 16.95 0.10 19.33
CA ARG A 180 15.72 -0.38 19.97
C ARG A 180 14.56 -0.34 18.98
N MET A 181 13.65 -1.27 19.12
CA MET A 181 12.48 -1.41 18.25
C MET A 181 11.21 -1.51 19.08
N GLY A 182 10.19 -0.73 18.72
CA GLY A 182 8.82 -0.87 19.21
C GLY A 182 7.91 -1.39 18.09
N LEU A 183 6.99 -2.30 18.42
CA LEU A 183 6.04 -2.84 17.45
C LEU A 183 4.63 -2.35 17.78
N ILE A 184 3.96 -1.77 16.80
CA ILE A 184 2.51 -1.53 16.80
C ILE A 184 1.92 -2.48 15.76
N ALA A 185 1.31 -3.58 16.22
CA ALA A 185 0.64 -4.54 15.37
C ALA A 185 -0.88 -4.35 15.47
N LEU A 186 -1.52 -3.93 14.37
CA LEU A 186 -2.96 -3.75 14.28
C LEU A 186 -3.52 -4.84 13.37
N GLY A 187 -4.06 -5.91 13.95
CA GLY A 187 -4.45 -7.11 13.21
C GLY A 187 -3.31 -8.14 13.12
N GLY A 188 -3.35 -9.01 12.11
CA GLY A 188 -2.35 -10.06 11.89
C GLY A 188 -2.28 -10.47 10.42
N GLY A 189 -1.52 -11.54 10.15
CA GLY A 189 -1.16 -11.97 8.80
C GLY A 189 0.27 -11.62 8.44
#